data_AF-A0A7K4HJU1-F1
#
_entry.id   AF-A0A7K4HJU1-F1
#
_cell.length_a   1.000
_cell.length_b   1.000
_cell.length_c   1.000
_cell.angle_alpha   90.00
_cell.angle_beta   90.00
_cell.angle_gamma   90.00
#
_symmetry.space_group_name_H-M   'P 1'
#
loop_
_entity.id
_entity.type
_entity.pdbx_description
1 polymer ?
#
loop_
_entity_poly.entity_id
_entity_poly.type
_entity_poly.pdbx_seq_one_letter_code
_entity_poly.pdbx_strand_id
1 'polypeptide(L)'
;MGKEIKLRNGVEVDFDEQAPITLFETIISEVLIPKYKDNKDWNLTINIILEEINQLISKYELDPTLKIGLLNQVETHLDKE
;
A
#
# COMPACT_ATOMS: atom_id res chain seq x y z
N MET A 1 -5.26 15.42 12.03
CA MET A 1 -3.90 15.90 11.74
C MET A 1 -3.22 14.76 11.02
N GLY A 2 -2.95 14.92 9.72
CA GLY A 2 -2.30 13.88 8.93
C GLY A 2 -0.81 13.78 9.25
N LYS A 3 -0.23 12.61 9.02
CA LYS A 3 1.21 12.35 9.08
C LYS A 3 1.72 12.21 7.66
N GLU A 4 2.79 12.92 7.30
CA GLU A 4 3.43 12.71 6.01
C GLU A 4 4.24 11.39 6.05
N ILE A 5 3.88 10.44 5.18
CA ILE A 5 4.59 9.17 5.03
C ILE A 5 5.19 9.08 3.63
N LYS A 6 6.40 8.55 3.56
CA LYS A 6 7.15 8.40 2.32
C LYS A 6 7.32 6.94 1.95
N LEU A 7 6.83 6.58 0.76
CA LEU A 7 7.02 5.28 0.12
C LEU A 7 8.48 5.11 -0.35
N ARG A 8 8.93 3.89 -0.61
CA ARG A 8 10.30 3.60 -1.08
C ARG A 8 10.65 4.25 -2.41
N ASN A 9 9.67 4.43 -3.28
CA ASN A 9 9.84 5.11 -4.57
C ASN A 9 9.95 6.63 -4.43
N GLY A 10 9.84 7.17 -3.20
CA GLY A 10 9.96 8.58 -2.90
C GLY A 10 8.64 9.35 -2.90
N VAL A 11 7.52 8.70 -3.26
CA VAL A 11 6.18 9.31 -3.20
C VAL A 11 5.81 9.61 -1.75
N GLU A 12 5.32 10.82 -1.54
CA GLU A 12 4.87 11.33 -0.24
C GLU A 12 3.34 11.25 -0.19
N VAL A 13 2.81 10.77 0.93
CA VAL A 13 1.39 10.58 1.18
C VAL A 13 1.03 11.29 2.49
N ASP A 14 0.01 12.13 2.44
CA ASP A 14 -0.63 12.64 3.65
C ASP A 14 -1.53 11.53 4.22
N PHE A 15 -1.07 10.91 5.30
CA PHE A 15 -1.72 9.78 5.93
C PHE A 15 -2.61 10.21 7.09
N ASP A 16 -3.89 9.86 6.99
CA ASP A 16 -4.85 9.95 8.07
C ASP A 16 -5.15 8.55 8.63
N GLU A 17 -4.85 8.33 9.91
CA GLU A 17 -5.13 7.07 10.62
C GLU A 17 -6.63 6.71 10.61
N GLN A 18 -7.52 7.72 10.55
CA GLN A 18 -8.96 7.50 10.48
C GLN A 18 -9.46 7.21 9.05
N ALA A 19 -8.65 7.53 8.04
CA ALA A 19 -8.97 7.34 6.63
C ALA A 19 -7.75 6.79 5.85
N PRO A 20 -7.29 5.56 6.16
CA PRO A 20 -6.07 5.00 5.59
C PRO A 20 -6.20 4.64 4.09
N ILE A 21 -7.39 4.81 3.50
CA ILE A 21 -7.67 4.48 2.10
C ILE A 21 -6.75 5.23 1.13
N THR A 22 -6.39 6.47 1.42
CA THR A 22 -5.48 7.26 0.57
C THR A 22 -4.10 6.60 0.48
N LEU A 23 -3.59 6.06 1.58
CA LEU A 23 -2.35 5.28 1.58
C LEU A 23 -2.50 4.01 0.74
N PHE A 24 -3.61 3.28 0.91
CA PHE A 24 -3.83 2.04 0.16
C PHE A 24 -3.91 2.28 -1.33
N GLU A 25 -4.70 3.26 -1.77
CA GLU A 25 -4.81 3.66 -3.18
C GLU A 25 -3.45 4.06 -3.75
N THR A 26 -2.65 4.81 -2.99
CA THR A 26 -1.31 5.21 -3.45
C THR A 26 -0.37 4.01 -3.58
N ILE A 27 -0.36 3.07 -2.62
CA ILE A 27 0.44 1.85 -2.75
C ILE A 27 -0.02 1.03 -3.96
N ILE A 28 -1.32 0.96 -4.21
CA ILE A 28 -1.87 0.25 -5.36
C ILE A 28 -1.43 0.90 -6.68
N SER A 29 -1.59 2.22 -6.82
CA SER A 29 -1.27 2.94 -8.06
C SER A 29 0.22 3.05 -8.33
N GLU A 30 1.02 3.31 -7.29
CA GLU A 30 2.44 3.63 -7.43
C GLU A 30 3.37 2.42 -7.27
N VAL A 31 2.87 1.32 -6.71
CA VAL A 31 3.67 0.11 -6.44
C VAL A 31 3.04 -1.13 -7.06
N LEU A 32 1.80 -1.48 -6.70
CA LEU A 32 1.17 -2.73 -7.16
C LEU A 32 1.03 -2.77 -8.70
N ILE A 33 0.32 -1.81 -9.29
CA ILE A 33 0.02 -1.79 -10.72
C ILE A 33 1.30 -1.74 -11.57
N PRO A 34 2.29 -0.87 -11.29
CA PRO A 34 3.53 -0.84 -12.06
C PRO A 34 4.33 -2.13 -11.94
N LYS A 35 4.40 -2.73 -10.74
CA LYS A 35 5.14 -3.99 -10.55
C LYS A 35 4.46 -5.16 -11.25
N TYR A 36 3.14 -5.26 -11.17
CA TYR A 36 2.40 -6.29 -11.91
C TYR A 36 2.57 -6.14 -13.44
N LYS A 37 2.55 -4.91 -13.96
CA LYS A 37 2.80 -4.66 -15.39
C LYS A 37 4.19 -5.13 -15.85
N ASP A 38 5.19 -5.01 -14.98
CA ASP A 38 6.57 -5.41 -15.24
C ASP A 38 6.78 -6.93 -15.16
N ASN A 39 6.31 -7.56 -14.08
CA ASN A 39 6.60 -8.98 -13.79
C ASN A 39 5.48 -9.96 -14.17
N LYS A 40 4.23 -9.50 -14.33
CA LYS A 40 3.01 -10.29 -14.57
C LYS A 40 2.76 -11.43 -13.55
N ASP A 41 3.22 -11.25 -12.32
CA ASP A 41 3.11 -12.20 -11.22
C ASP A 41 2.41 -11.53 -10.02
N TRP A 42 1.18 -12.00 -9.75
CA TRP A 42 0.37 -11.53 -8.64
C TRP A 42 0.98 -11.85 -7.27
N ASN A 43 1.53 -13.05 -7.10
CA ASN A 43 2.10 -13.47 -5.81
C ASN A 43 3.33 -12.62 -5.47
N LEU A 44 4.21 -12.43 -6.45
CA LEU A 44 5.39 -11.57 -6.28
C LEU A 44 4.97 -10.12 -5.99
N THR A 45 4.00 -9.59 -6.74
CA THR A 45 3.55 -8.21 -6.58
C THR A 45 2.87 -7.97 -5.24
N ILE A 46 2.04 -8.90 -4.77
CA ILE A 46 1.43 -8.85 -3.44
C ILE A 46 2.52 -8.86 -2.36
N ASN A 47 3.53 -9.73 -2.48
CA ASN A 47 4.65 -9.74 -1.53
C ASN A 47 5.40 -8.41 -1.48
N ILE A 48 5.58 -7.74 -2.62
CA ILE A 48 6.23 -6.42 -2.68
C ILE A 48 5.43 -5.38 -1.89
N ILE A 49 4.12 -5.27 -2.10
CA ILE A 49 3.31 -4.27 -1.38
C ILE A 49 3.15 -4.61 0.11
N LEU A 50 3.20 -5.90 0.47
CA LEU A 50 3.21 -6.32 1.86
C LEU A 50 4.53 -5.94 2.54
N GLU A 51 5.65 -6.04 1.85
CA GLU A 51 6.94 -5.58 2.36
C GLU A 51 6.99 -4.04 2.47
N GLU A 52 6.37 -3.34 1.52
CA GLU A 52 6.21 -1.88 1.57
C GLU A 52 5.44 -1.46 2.83
N ILE A 53 4.21 -1.95 3.03
CA ILE A 53 3.39 -1.56 4.18
C ILE A 53 4.02 -1.96 5.51
N ASN A 54 4.69 -3.12 5.60
CA ASN A 54 5.40 -3.54 6.81
C ASN A 54 6.52 -2.55 7.18
N GLN A 55 7.26 -2.04 6.20
CA GLN A 55 8.28 -1.03 6.46
C GLN A 55 7.67 0.29 6.91
N LEU A 56 6.55 0.72 6.33
CA LEU A 56 5.86 1.93 6.77
C LEU A 56 5.36 1.79 8.21
N ILE A 57 4.74 0.64 8.53
CA ILE A 57 4.29 0.29 9.88
C ILE A 57 5.45 0.39 10.87
N SER A 58 6.60 -0.24 10.55
CA SER A 58 7.76 -0.22 11.43
C SER A 58 8.42 1.16 11.54
N LYS A 59 8.48 1.92 10.44
CA LYS A 59 9.20 3.20 10.38
C LYS A 59 8.44 4.35 11.04
N TYR A 60 7.11 4.35 10.91
CA TYR A 60 6.24 5.43 11.41
C TYR A 60 5.37 4.99 12.59
N GLU A 61 5.64 3.80 13.17
CA GLU A 61 4.93 3.22 14.30
C GLU A 61 3.41 3.16 14.08
N LEU A 62 3.01 2.71 12.89
CA LEU A 62 1.60 2.65 12.48
C LEU A 62 0.91 1.37 12.98
N ASP A 63 -0.41 1.35 12.90
CA ASP A 63 -1.19 0.18 13.29
C ASP A 63 -0.94 -1.01 12.32
N PRO A 64 -0.60 -2.22 12.83
CA PRO A 64 -0.31 -3.38 11.98
C PRO A 64 -1.53 -3.90 11.20
N THR A 65 -2.75 -3.56 11.60
CA THR A 65 -3.99 -3.92 10.88
C THR A 65 -4.08 -3.24 9.50
N LEU A 66 -3.30 -2.19 9.25
CA LEU A 66 -3.16 -1.57 7.92
C LEU A 66 -2.78 -2.58 6.84
N LYS A 67 -2.04 -3.64 7.20
CA LYS A 67 -1.71 -4.74 6.27
C LYS A 67 -2.97 -5.46 5.77
N ILE A 68 -3.92 -5.73 6.66
CA ILE A 68 -5.19 -6.37 6.32
C ILE A 68 -6.05 -5.41 5.50
N GLY A 69 -6.09 -4.13 5.90
CA GLY A 69 -6.79 -3.08 5.15
C GLY A 69 -6.31 -2.95 3.70
N LEU A 70 -4.99 -2.96 3.49
CA LEU A 70 -4.40 -2.92 2.15
C LEU A 70 -4.82 -4.14 1.31
N LEU A 71 -4.80 -5.35 1.87
CA LEU A 71 -5.21 -6.56 1.15
C LEU A 71 -6.69 -6.51 0.75
N ASN A 72 -7.57 -6.08 1.65
CA ASN A 72 -8.99 -5.92 1.36
C ASN A 72 -9.23 -4.89 0.24
N GLN A 73 -8.45 -3.80 0.22
CA GLN A 73 -8.53 -2.81 -0.84
C GLN A 73 -8.07 -3.36 -2.19
N VAL A 74 -6.99 -4.14 -2.20
CA VAL A 74 -6.53 -4.85 -3.41
C VAL A 74 -7.60 -5.81 -3.91
N GLU A 75 -8.20 -6.62 -3.05
CA GLU A 75 -9.30 -7.52 -3.42
C GLU A 75 -10.47 -6.75 -4.05
N THR A 76 -10.84 -5.59 -3.47
CA THR A 76 -11.89 -4.71 -4.02
C THR A 76 -11.55 -4.15 -5.40
N HIS A 77 -10.27 -3.89 -5.68
CA HIS A 77 -9.81 -3.45 -7.01
C HIS A 77 -9.85 -4.60 -8.02
N LEU A 78 -9.49 -5.81 -7.60
CA LEU A 78 -9.50 -6.99 -8.46
C LEU A 78 -10.90 -7.51 -8.78
N ASP A 79 -11.84 -7.43 -7.83
CA ASP A 79 -13.23 -7.88 -8.02
C ASP A 79 -14.00 -6.99 -9.02
N LYS A 80 -13.55 -5.76 -9.22
CA LYS A 80 -14.14 -4.81 -10.17
C LYS A 80 -13.67 -5.00 -11.62
N GLU A 81 -12.70 -5.87 -11.88
CA GLU A 81 -12.20 -6.23 -13.22
C GLU A 81 -12.62 -7.66 -13.62
#